data_AF-A0A939WCE8-F1
#
_entry.id   AF-A0A939WCE8-F1
#
_cell.length_a   1.000
_cell.length_b   1.000
_cell.length_c   1.000
_cell.angle_alpha   90.00
_cell.angle_beta   90.00
_cell.angle_gamma   90.00
#
_symmetry.space_group_name_H-M   'P 1'
#
loop_
_entity.id
_entity.type
_entity.pdbx_description
1 polymer ?
#
loop_
_entity_poly.entity_id
_entity_poly.type
_entity_poly.pdbx_seq_one_letter_code
_entity_poly.pdbx_strand_id
1 'polypeptide(L)'
;MNTRRKQGDIKAGAGVLVALLVLLAGAVFYLIQTNASLLAPRPAGIPAATHETAMAKEAVSLSDTATLLVSGNASVADPVAASISMEELAEAKELVEIEDMSLPQEVDEIVEHIDIDPYDLICFGRESDAENMEFWLRQMNAAAGRKRLLSFFAYEPGYEELCEKYDIQKQIEYIDLIAVGDNLYHTRITDSGRQEDGTYNYDSIYENVKDYISDAEIKIINQEVVLTADSSKWSGFPIFGAPLACGEAVVNAGFNVIMHATNHSWDKGQEVALEDIAFWHDQPGVILSGMYDCQEDYDNIDIGEYDGVKVAFLNYTANLNGFSLPSDSQYMVKLLRMDVVVADIERARELADIVVVFPHWGDEYVTTPNGGQRQMAQQMADAGADLIIGCHPHVVQPLEIITSEDGREVPCFYSLGNFISNMPGAEKCVEAMAKVRIKKDGDKISIDYAEAVPMVNYYDPEGKHYTVYMLEDYTDELSWGHRNPDVTPRYVENFFNSVFKERAYRIDND
;
A
#
# COMPACT_ATOMS: atom_id res chain seq x y z
N MET A 1 -36.72 50.36 27.81
CA MET A 1 -35.75 50.67 26.74
C MET A 1 -34.67 49.58 26.80
N ASN A 2 -34.72 48.36 26.24
CA ASN A 2 -35.31 47.76 25.03
C ASN A 2 -35.22 48.67 23.80
N THR A 3 -34.56 48.35 22.68
CA THR A 3 -33.99 47.08 22.20
C THR A 3 -33.11 47.43 20.99
N ARG A 4 -31.83 47.01 20.98
CA ARG A 4 -31.02 46.87 19.75
C ARG A 4 -30.42 45.46 19.77
N ARG A 5 -31.14 44.51 19.18
CA ARG A 5 -30.64 43.20 18.71
C ARG A 5 -31.71 42.61 17.79
N LYS A 6 -31.25 41.84 16.79
CA LYS A 6 -31.99 41.13 15.74
C LYS A 6 -32.15 41.86 14.40
N GLN A 7 -31.02 41.98 13.70
CA GLN A 7 -30.97 41.97 12.23
C GLN A 7 -30.08 40.82 11.71
N GLY A 8 -29.54 39.96 12.60
CA GLY A 8 -28.64 38.85 12.27
C GLY A 8 -29.30 37.47 12.14
N ASP A 9 -30.54 37.28 12.64
CA ASP A 9 -31.19 35.96 12.64
C ASP A 9 -31.94 35.64 11.31
N ILE A 10 -32.10 36.62 10.41
CA ILE A 10 -32.92 36.44 9.18
C ILE A 10 -32.07 35.96 7.99
N LYS A 11 -30.75 36.18 7.99
CA LYS A 11 -29.86 35.72 6.92
C LYS A 11 -29.47 34.24 7.02
N ALA A 12 -29.38 33.69 8.23
CA ALA A 12 -29.12 32.27 8.44
C ALA A 12 -30.31 31.38 8.04
N GLY A 13 -31.55 31.85 8.25
CA GLY A 13 -32.76 31.11 7.87
C GLY A 13 -32.99 31.01 6.36
N ALA A 14 -32.56 32.01 5.59
CA ALA A 14 -32.69 31.99 4.12
C ALA A 14 -31.68 31.03 3.47
N GLY A 15 -30.43 30.97 3.98
CA GLY A 15 -29.41 30.04 3.48
C GLY A 15 -29.79 28.57 3.71
N VAL A 16 -30.35 28.25 4.87
CA VAL A 16 -30.85 26.90 5.18
C VAL A 16 -32.06 26.53 4.31
N LEU A 17 -32.95 27.48 4.03
CA LEU A 17 -34.12 27.25 3.16
C LEU A 17 -33.73 27.02 1.70
N VAL A 18 -32.71 27.73 1.20
CA VAL A 18 -32.16 27.55 -0.14
C VAL A 18 -31.39 26.23 -0.26
N ALA A 19 -30.60 25.85 0.75
CA ALA A 19 -29.97 24.53 0.81
C ALA A 19 -31.01 23.40 0.80
N LEU A 20 -32.09 23.53 1.58
CA LEU A 20 -33.21 22.57 1.57
C LEU A 20 -33.93 22.50 0.20
N LEU A 21 -34.09 23.62 -0.50
CA LEU A 21 -34.70 23.67 -1.83
C LEU A 21 -33.79 23.04 -2.90
N VAL A 22 -32.48 23.23 -2.80
CA VAL A 22 -31.48 22.60 -3.69
C VAL A 22 -31.40 21.08 -3.43
N LEU A 23 -31.45 20.67 -2.17
CA LEU A 23 -31.51 19.26 -1.76
C LEU A 23 -32.80 18.56 -2.24
N LEU A 24 -33.95 19.24 -2.16
CA LEU A 24 -35.22 18.74 -2.68
C LEU A 24 -35.23 18.65 -4.21
N ALA A 25 -34.64 19.63 -4.92
CA ALA A 25 -34.52 19.59 -6.37
C ALA A 25 -33.60 18.45 -6.86
N GLY A 26 -32.48 18.22 -6.16
CA GLY A 26 -31.56 17.12 -6.46
C GLY A 26 -32.18 15.73 -6.24
N ALA A 27 -32.92 15.54 -5.14
CA ALA A 27 -33.62 14.29 -4.85
C ALA A 27 -34.72 13.97 -5.88
N VAL A 28 -35.44 14.99 -6.35
CA VAL A 28 -36.46 14.84 -7.42
C VAL A 28 -35.83 14.49 -8.76
N PHE A 29 -34.67 15.07 -9.09
CA PHE A 29 -33.96 14.79 -10.35
C PHE A 29 -33.41 13.36 -10.40
N TYR A 30 -32.86 12.86 -9.28
CA TYR A 30 -32.35 11.48 -9.15
C TYR A 30 -33.47 10.42 -9.26
N LEU A 31 -34.64 10.68 -8.68
CA LEU A 31 -35.83 9.81 -8.79
C LEU A 31 -36.41 9.75 -10.21
N ILE A 32 -36.24 10.80 -11.01
CA ILE A 32 -36.66 10.86 -12.42
C ILE A 32 -35.69 10.05 -13.30
N GLN A 33 -34.37 10.14 -13.06
CA GLN A 33 -33.39 9.39 -13.83
C GLN A 33 -33.41 7.88 -13.55
N THR A 34 -33.59 7.47 -12.29
CA THR A 34 -33.60 6.04 -11.91
C THR A 34 -34.87 5.28 -12.36
N ASN A 35 -35.99 5.98 -12.61
CA ASN A 35 -37.20 5.36 -13.17
C ASN A 35 -37.27 5.35 -14.70
N ALA A 36 -36.46 6.16 -15.39
CA ALA A 36 -36.42 6.21 -16.85
C ALA A 36 -35.77 4.95 -17.48
N SER A 37 -34.94 4.23 -16.73
CA SER A 37 -34.19 3.05 -17.19
C SER A 37 -34.95 1.71 -17.10
N LEU A 38 -36.21 1.70 -16.63
CA LEU A 38 -37.05 0.49 -16.52
C LEU A 38 -38.10 0.32 -17.64
N LEU A 39 -38.12 1.18 -18.67
CA LEU A 39 -39.10 1.11 -19.77
C LEU A 39 -38.51 0.46 -21.03
N ALA A 40 -38.37 -0.87 -21.03
CA ALA A 40 -38.22 -1.64 -22.27
C ALA A 40 -39.58 -1.72 -23.01
N PRO A 41 -39.62 -1.64 -24.36
CA PRO A 41 -40.87 -1.68 -25.11
C PRO A 41 -41.48 -3.10 -25.08
N ARG A 42 -42.74 -3.22 -24.63
CA ARG A 42 -43.51 -4.47 -24.76
C ARG A 42 -43.98 -4.69 -26.20
N PRO A 43 -44.10 -5.95 -26.67
CA PRO A 43 -44.73 -6.28 -27.95
C PRO A 43 -46.23 -5.94 -27.96
N ALA A 44 -46.73 -5.54 -29.13
CA ALA A 44 -48.08 -5.06 -29.33
C ALA A 44 -49.17 -6.13 -29.09
N GLY A 45 -50.20 -5.78 -28.30
CA GLY A 45 -51.53 -6.38 -28.40
C GLY A 45 -52.18 -6.93 -27.13
N ILE A 46 -52.43 -6.12 -26.09
CA ILE A 46 -53.43 -6.40 -25.03
C ILE A 46 -54.08 -5.06 -24.57
N PRO A 47 -55.41 -4.95 -24.38
CA PRO A 47 -56.08 -3.67 -24.06
C PRO A 47 -55.86 -3.22 -22.61
N ALA A 48 -55.82 -1.91 -22.40
CA ALA A 48 -55.64 -1.25 -21.12
C ALA A 48 -56.87 -1.40 -20.20
N ALA A 49 -56.65 -1.90 -18.98
CA ALA A 49 -57.53 -1.65 -17.84
C ALA A 49 -56.78 -1.86 -16.51
N THR A 50 -56.74 -0.78 -15.72
CA THR A 50 -56.70 -0.72 -14.25
C THR A 50 -55.61 -1.49 -13.51
N HIS A 51 -54.57 -0.78 -13.06
CA HIS A 51 -54.07 -0.87 -11.68
C HIS A 51 -53.12 0.31 -11.38
N GLU A 52 -53.71 1.52 -11.28
CA GLU A 52 -53.22 2.57 -10.39
C GLU A 52 -53.63 2.21 -8.97
N THR A 53 -52.71 1.71 -8.14
CA THR A 53 -52.70 1.84 -6.66
C THR A 53 -51.62 0.91 -6.08
N ALA A 54 -50.38 1.38 -6.05
CA ALA A 54 -49.37 0.81 -5.14
C ALA A 54 -48.24 1.79 -4.78
N MET A 55 -47.94 2.81 -5.59
CA MET A 55 -46.75 3.67 -5.36
C MET A 55 -47.04 5.08 -4.85
N ALA A 56 -48.21 5.33 -4.25
CA ALA A 56 -48.57 6.66 -3.74
C ALA A 56 -48.72 6.74 -2.20
N LYS A 57 -48.27 5.71 -1.46
CA LYS A 57 -48.32 5.70 0.02
C LYS A 57 -46.98 5.88 0.74
N GLU A 58 -45.85 5.84 0.05
CA GLU A 58 -44.53 6.03 0.69
C GLU A 58 -43.91 7.42 0.49
N ALA A 59 -44.38 8.21 -0.48
CA ALA A 59 -43.80 9.54 -0.75
C ALA A 59 -44.34 10.68 0.13
N VAL A 60 -45.44 10.48 0.87
CA VAL A 60 -46.07 11.53 1.70
C VAL A 60 -45.81 11.33 3.20
N SER A 61 -45.01 10.31 3.58
CA SER A 61 -44.61 10.10 4.98
C SER A 61 -43.42 10.95 5.43
N LEU A 62 -42.68 11.60 4.51
CA LEU A 62 -41.36 12.20 4.82
C LEU A 62 -41.37 13.70 5.17
N SER A 63 -42.52 14.40 5.05
CA SER A 63 -42.61 15.79 5.56
C SER A 63 -42.92 15.85 7.06
N ASP A 64 -43.64 14.87 7.60
CA ASP A 64 -44.03 14.88 9.02
C ASP A 64 -43.02 14.18 9.95
N THR A 65 -42.07 13.40 9.42
CA THR A 65 -40.97 12.81 10.22
C THR A 65 -39.84 13.81 10.47
N ALA A 66 -39.65 14.80 9.59
CA ALA A 66 -38.54 15.75 9.68
C ALA A 66 -38.67 16.76 10.84
N THR A 67 -39.86 16.90 11.45
CA THR A 67 -40.07 17.84 12.56
C THR A 67 -39.91 17.18 13.95
N LEU A 68 -39.83 15.85 14.04
CA LEU A 68 -39.86 15.13 15.33
C LEU A 68 -38.49 14.63 15.83
N LEU A 69 -37.42 14.71 15.03
CA LEU A 69 -36.08 14.22 15.41
C LEU A 69 -35.16 15.27 16.06
N VAL A 70 -35.57 16.55 16.14
CA VAL A 70 -34.72 17.65 16.64
C VAL A 70 -34.93 17.99 18.14
N SER A 71 -35.84 17.35 18.85
CA SER A 71 -35.95 17.55 20.31
C SER A 71 -36.24 16.25 21.04
N GLY A 72 -35.22 15.65 21.64
CA GLY A 72 -35.37 14.47 22.48
C GLY A 72 -36.37 14.70 23.63
N ASN A 73 -37.56 14.11 23.52
CA ASN A 73 -38.31 13.46 24.60
C ASN A 73 -39.70 13.00 24.14
N ALA A 74 -40.10 11.83 24.65
CA ALA A 74 -41.46 11.32 24.84
C ALA A 74 -42.15 10.47 23.74
N SER A 75 -42.88 9.50 24.27
CA SER A 75 -43.61 8.36 23.70
C SER A 75 -45.03 8.66 23.18
N VAL A 76 -45.58 7.71 22.40
CA VAL A 76 -47.01 7.29 22.24
C VAL A 76 -47.70 7.56 20.87
N ALA A 77 -48.03 6.44 20.21
CA ALA A 77 -49.24 6.00 19.49
C ALA A 77 -50.11 6.89 18.54
N ASP A 78 -50.35 6.30 17.35
CA ASP A 78 -51.50 6.30 16.41
C ASP A 78 -51.89 7.55 15.56
N PRO A 79 -52.42 7.34 14.32
CA PRO A 79 -52.42 8.32 13.23
C PRO A 79 -53.75 9.05 13.01
N VAL A 80 -53.69 10.27 12.45
CA VAL A 80 -54.86 10.95 11.86
C VAL A 80 -54.52 11.40 10.44
N ALA A 81 -55.30 10.89 9.49
CA ALA A 81 -55.27 11.22 8.07
C ALA A 81 -55.93 12.59 7.79
N ALA A 82 -55.34 13.36 6.87
CA ALA A 82 -55.98 14.49 6.21
C ALA A 82 -55.70 14.43 4.71
N SER A 83 -56.77 14.43 3.91
CA SER A 83 -56.79 14.32 2.45
C SER A 83 -56.75 15.70 1.79
N ILE A 84 -55.80 15.94 0.89
CA ILE A 84 -55.75 17.12 0.00
C ILE A 84 -56.58 16.85 -1.26
N SER A 85 -57.29 17.86 -1.78
CA SER A 85 -58.24 17.72 -2.89
C SER A 85 -57.60 17.95 -4.27
N MET A 86 -58.20 17.41 -5.33
CA MET A 86 -57.67 17.45 -6.72
C MET A 86 -57.63 18.85 -7.36
N GLU A 87 -58.31 19.85 -6.78
CA GLU A 87 -58.25 21.25 -7.25
C GLU A 87 -56.94 21.94 -6.80
N GLU A 88 -56.42 21.64 -5.61
CA GLU A 88 -55.14 22.18 -5.12
C GLU A 88 -53.93 21.61 -5.89
N LEU A 89 -54.09 20.41 -6.48
CA LEU A 89 -53.08 19.80 -7.34
C LEU A 89 -53.03 20.41 -8.75
N ALA A 90 -54.11 21.06 -9.19
CA ALA A 90 -54.21 21.66 -10.52
C ALA A 90 -53.56 23.05 -10.58
N GLU A 91 -53.67 23.84 -9.51
CA GLU A 91 -52.97 25.14 -9.40
C GLU A 91 -51.44 24.99 -9.35
N ALA A 92 -50.92 23.88 -8.79
CA ALA A 92 -49.49 23.60 -8.76
C ALA A 92 -48.89 23.28 -10.14
N LYS A 93 -49.71 22.86 -11.11
CA LYS A 93 -49.27 22.53 -12.48
C LYS A 93 -49.09 23.74 -13.40
N GLU A 94 -49.71 24.88 -13.10
CA GLU A 94 -49.48 26.12 -13.87
C GLU A 94 -48.17 26.83 -13.49
N LEU A 95 -47.48 26.41 -12.43
CA LEU A 95 -46.24 27.03 -11.93
C LEU A 95 -44.94 26.40 -12.43
N VAL A 96 -44.99 25.35 -13.26
CA VAL A 96 -43.80 24.64 -13.74
C VAL A 96 -43.84 24.45 -15.26
N GLU A 97 -43.78 25.56 -15.99
CA GLU A 97 -43.11 25.57 -17.30
C GLU A 97 -41.70 26.15 -17.07
N ILE A 98 -40.71 25.26 -16.92
CA ILE A 98 -39.30 25.64 -16.86
C ILE A 98 -38.75 25.53 -18.28
N GLU A 99 -39.00 26.55 -19.10
CA GLU A 99 -38.16 26.87 -20.26
C GLU A 99 -37.14 27.93 -19.82
N ASP A 100 -35.85 27.63 -20.01
CA ASP A 100 -34.70 28.55 -19.95
C ASP A 100 -34.71 29.61 -18.83
N MET A 101 -34.38 29.19 -17.61
CA MET A 101 -33.84 30.12 -16.61
C MET A 101 -32.32 30.07 -16.63
N SER A 102 -31.71 31.05 -17.30
CA SER A 102 -30.38 31.52 -16.90
C SER A 102 -30.46 31.93 -15.43
N LEU A 103 -29.71 31.26 -14.56
CA LEU A 103 -29.63 31.61 -13.13
C LEU A 103 -29.29 33.10 -12.99
N PRO A 104 -30.01 33.86 -12.15
CA PRO A 104 -29.71 35.27 -11.94
C PRO A 104 -28.28 35.45 -11.43
N GLN A 105 -27.58 36.50 -11.90
CA GLN A 105 -26.25 36.94 -11.44
C GLN A 105 -26.11 37.10 -9.91
N GLU A 106 -27.23 37.11 -9.19
CA GLU A 106 -27.32 37.22 -7.74
C GLU A 106 -27.06 35.88 -7.01
N VAL A 107 -27.03 34.74 -7.71
CA VAL A 107 -26.66 33.42 -7.15
C VAL A 107 -25.13 33.29 -7.01
N ASP A 108 -24.36 33.86 -7.93
CA ASP A 108 -22.89 33.81 -7.90
C ASP A 108 -22.30 34.53 -6.68
N GLU A 109 -22.91 35.63 -6.23
CA GLU A 109 -22.48 36.36 -5.02
C GLU A 109 -22.81 35.60 -3.72
N ILE A 110 -23.77 34.68 -3.74
CA ILE A 110 -24.19 33.91 -2.56
C ILE A 110 -23.27 32.69 -2.36
N VAL A 111 -22.80 32.05 -3.44
CA VAL A 111 -21.91 30.88 -3.37
C VAL A 111 -20.50 31.24 -2.87
N GLU A 112 -20.04 32.49 -3.04
CA GLU A 112 -18.76 32.95 -2.48
C GLU A 112 -18.68 32.91 -0.94
N HIS A 113 -19.83 32.87 -0.24
CA HIS A 113 -19.90 32.99 1.22
C HIS A 113 -20.47 31.75 1.91
N ILE A 114 -20.70 30.67 1.17
CA ILE A 114 -21.19 29.42 1.71
C ILE A 114 -19.99 28.50 1.97
N ASP A 115 -19.58 28.44 3.23
CA ASP A 115 -18.67 27.42 3.77
C ASP A 115 -19.51 26.15 4.01
N ILE A 116 -19.85 25.41 2.94
CA ILE A 116 -20.47 24.08 3.09
C ILE A 116 -19.38 23.15 3.59
N ASP A 117 -19.63 22.55 4.76
CA ASP A 117 -18.84 21.44 5.27
C ASP A 117 -18.95 20.26 4.28
N PRO A 118 -17.84 19.73 3.74
CA PRO A 118 -17.87 18.56 2.86
C PRO A 118 -18.60 17.36 3.47
N TYR A 119 -18.65 17.24 4.81
CA TYR A 119 -19.44 16.20 5.49
C TYR A 119 -20.95 16.33 5.28
N ASP A 120 -21.47 17.54 5.07
CA ASP A 120 -22.90 17.79 4.82
C ASP A 120 -23.32 17.36 3.39
N LEU A 121 -22.35 17.30 2.45
CA LEU A 121 -22.57 16.83 1.07
C LEU A 121 -22.62 15.30 0.96
N ILE A 122 -21.92 14.59 1.86
CA ILE A 122 -21.72 13.13 1.81
C ILE A 122 -22.95 12.34 2.27
N CYS A 123 -23.94 12.98 2.90
CA CYS A 123 -25.19 12.31 3.28
C CYS A 123 -26.04 11.82 2.08
N PHE A 124 -25.66 12.13 0.83
CA PHE A 124 -26.48 11.89 -0.36
C PHE A 124 -25.96 10.88 -1.39
N GLY A 125 -24.78 10.29 -1.22
CA GLY A 125 -24.26 9.32 -2.21
C GLY A 125 -23.39 8.26 -1.57
N ARG A 126 -23.85 7.01 -1.61
CA ARG A 126 -23.09 5.84 -1.15
C ARG A 126 -22.22 5.21 -2.25
N GLU A 127 -22.15 5.84 -3.42
CA GLU A 127 -21.32 5.43 -4.55
C GLU A 127 -20.41 6.59 -4.91
N SER A 128 -19.13 6.44 -4.57
CA SER A 128 -18.04 7.35 -4.91
C SER A 128 -17.55 7.05 -6.33
N ASP A 129 -18.25 7.56 -7.34
CA ASP A 129 -17.79 7.51 -8.73
C ASP A 129 -17.26 8.87 -9.22
N ALA A 130 -16.35 8.83 -10.19
CA ALA A 130 -15.68 10.03 -10.73
C ALA A 130 -16.67 11.07 -11.29
N GLU A 131 -17.85 10.64 -11.76
CA GLU A 131 -18.89 11.52 -12.28
C GLU A 131 -19.52 12.37 -11.18
N ASN A 132 -19.79 11.81 -9.99
CA ASN A 132 -20.25 12.58 -8.84
C ASN A 132 -19.18 13.55 -8.34
N MET A 133 -17.91 13.14 -8.32
CA MET A 133 -16.79 14.00 -7.94
C MET A 133 -16.66 15.20 -8.89
N GLU A 134 -16.74 14.97 -10.21
CA GLU A 134 -16.67 16.04 -11.20
C GLU A 134 -17.86 17.01 -11.10
N PHE A 135 -19.07 16.49 -10.86
CA PHE A 135 -20.26 17.32 -10.66
C PHE A 135 -20.05 18.36 -9.56
N TRP A 136 -19.54 17.94 -8.40
CA TRP A 136 -19.30 18.84 -7.26
C TRP A 136 -18.14 19.81 -7.51
N LEU A 137 -17.07 19.36 -8.18
CA LEU A 137 -15.95 20.23 -8.55
C LEU A 137 -16.35 21.36 -9.47
N ARG A 138 -17.31 21.13 -10.38
CA ARG A 138 -17.87 22.16 -11.26
C ARG A 138 -18.69 23.23 -10.52
N GLN A 139 -19.28 22.88 -9.37
CA GLN A 139 -20.07 23.83 -8.57
C GLN A 139 -19.22 24.70 -7.64
N MET A 140 -17.96 24.32 -7.39
CA MET A 140 -17.07 25.05 -6.49
C MET A 140 -16.25 26.08 -7.26
N ASN A 141 -16.46 27.38 -7.01
CA ASN A 141 -15.73 28.47 -7.67
C ASN A 141 -14.34 28.74 -7.05
N ALA A 142 -14.16 28.52 -5.75
CA ALA A 142 -12.90 28.77 -5.05
C ALA A 142 -11.91 27.60 -5.16
N ALA A 143 -10.67 27.89 -5.55
CA ALA A 143 -9.59 26.90 -5.64
C ALA A 143 -9.35 26.16 -4.31
N ALA A 144 -9.51 26.85 -3.17
CA ALA A 144 -9.40 26.24 -1.84
C ALA A 144 -10.51 25.23 -1.54
N GLY A 145 -11.74 25.48 -2.00
CA GLY A 145 -12.87 24.55 -1.84
C GLY A 145 -12.69 23.30 -2.69
N ARG A 146 -12.30 23.46 -3.96
CA ARG A 146 -11.97 22.33 -4.86
C ARG A 146 -10.84 21.47 -4.29
N LYS A 147 -9.81 22.10 -3.73
CA LYS A 147 -8.68 21.41 -3.09
C LYS A 147 -9.11 20.54 -1.89
N ARG A 148 -10.00 21.05 -1.03
CA ARG A 148 -10.48 20.37 0.18
C ARG A 148 -11.46 19.23 -0.10
N LEU A 149 -12.25 19.35 -1.16
CA LEU A 149 -13.14 18.29 -1.63
C LEU A 149 -12.33 17.13 -2.22
N LEU A 150 -11.33 17.42 -3.05
CA LEU A 150 -10.49 16.41 -3.70
C LEU A 150 -9.59 15.65 -2.73
N SER A 151 -9.05 16.28 -1.68
CA SER A 151 -8.28 15.57 -0.65
C SER A 151 -9.09 14.46 0.04
N PHE A 152 -10.42 14.56 0.04
CA PHE A 152 -11.31 13.55 0.59
C PHE A 152 -11.50 12.35 -0.35
N PHE A 153 -11.31 12.56 -1.66
CA PHE A 153 -11.42 11.54 -2.71
C PHE A 153 -10.05 11.06 -3.22
N ALA A 154 -8.96 11.35 -2.50
CA ALA A 154 -7.59 11.01 -2.90
C ALA A 154 -7.37 9.50 -3.18
N TYR A 155 -8.29 8.66 -2.68
CA TYR A 155 -8.25 7.21 -2.81
C TYR A 155 -9.25 6.65 -3.84
N GLU A 156 -10.02 7.49 -4.53
CA GLU A 156 -11.06 7.07 -5.50
C GLU A 156 -10.56 7.05 -6.95
N PRO A 157 -11.03 6.10 -7.79
CA PRO A 157 -10.74 6.09 -9.22
C PRO A 157 -11.14 7.42 -9.90
N GLY A 158 -10.22 8.01 -10.68
CA GLY A 158 -10.43 9.28 -11.39
C GLY A 158 -9.97 10.55 -10.67
N TYR A 159 -9.48 10.44 -9.42
CA TYR A 159 -8.87 11.56 -8.68
C TYR A 159 -7.75 12.24 -9.47
N GLU A 160 -6.86 11.45 -10.07
CA GLU A 160 -5.69 11.98 -10.78
C GLU A 160 -6.06 12.81 -12.01
N GLU A 161 -6.99 12.31 -12.82
CA GLU A 161 -7.46 12.97 -14.04
C GLU A 161 -8.16 14.31 -13.71
N LEU A 162 -8.84 14.38 -12.55
CA LEU A 162 -9.47 15.61 -12.08
C LEU A 162 -8.46 16.60 -11.49
N CYS A 163 -7.45 16.15 -10.76
CA CYS A 163 -6.36 17.02 -10.30
C CYS A 163 -5.65 17.69 -11.48
N GLU A 164 -5.37 16.94 -12.55
CA GLU A 164 -4.77 17.46 -13.78
C GLU A 164 -5.71 18.43 -14.51
N LYS A 165 -6.98 18.05 -14.69
CA LYS A 165 -8.00 18.87 -15.38
C LYS A 165 -8.23 20.24 -14.74
N TYR A 166 -8.11 20.35 -13.42
CA TYR A 166 -8.38 21.58 -12.68
C TYR A 166 -7.11 22.31 -12.19
N ASP A 167 -5.91 21.89 -12.63
CA ASP A 167 -4.61 22.48 -12.24
C ASP A 167 -4.43 22.57 -10.72
N ILE A 168 -4.80 21.50 -10.01
CA ILE A 168 -4.72 21.41 -8.56
C ILE A 168 -3.46 20.63 -8.21
N GLN A 169 -2.49 21.28 -7.54
CA GLN A 169 -1.32 20.58 -7.02
C GLN A 169 -1.74 19.48 -6.04
N LYS A 170 -1.35 18.23 -6.36
CA LYS A 170 -1.54 17.07 -5.47
C LYS A 170 -0.94 17.42 -4.10
N GLN A 171 -1.73 17.26 -3.06
CA GLN A 171 -1.22 17.42 -1.69
C GLN A 171 -0.57 16.13 -1.18
N ILE A 172 -0.99 15.00 -1.77
CA ILE A 172 -0.58 13.66 -1.40
C ILE A 172 0.19 13.05 -2.57
N GLU A 173 1.44 12.69 -2.31
CA GLU A 173 2.32 11.92 -3.18
C GLU A 173 2.55 10.54 -2.55
N TYR A 174 2.80 9.52 -3.38
CA TYR A 174 3.07 8.17 -2.94
C TYR A 174 4.38 7.68 -3.53
N ILE A 175 5.14 6.96 -2.70
CA ILE A 175 6.36 6.26 -3.11
C ILE A 175 6.15 4.81 -2.75
N ASP A 176 6.25 3.94 -3.75
CA ASP A 176 6.08 2.51 -3.59
C ASP A 176 7.45 1.85 -3.32
N LEU A 177 7.45 1.01 -2.29
CA LEU A 177 8.58 0.20 -1.84
C LEU A 177 8.20 -1.26 -1.98
N ILE A 178 9.08 -2.03 -2.61
CA ILE A 178 9.02 -3.50 -2.57
C ILE A 178 10.26 -4.06 -1.89
N ALA A 179 10.09 -5.16 -1.18
CA ALA A 179 11.20 -5.95 -0.64
C ALA A 179 10.96 -7.44 -0.84
N VAL A 180 12.04 -8.18 -1.11
CA VAL A 180 12.03 -9.65 -1.27
C VAL A 180 13.06 -10.33 -0.37
N GLY A 181 12.85 -11.63 -0.14
CA GLY A 181 13.61 -12.47 0.77
C GLY A 181 15.03 -12.90 0.35
N ASP A 182 15.51 -13.98 0.97
CA ASP A 182 16.90 -14.45 0.93
C ASP A 182 17.42 -14.95 -0.44
N ASN A 183 18.01 -14.08 -1.24
CA ASN A 183 18.61 -14.43 -2.53
C ASN A 183 19.83 -15.37 -2.37
N LEU A 184 19.56 -16.67 -2.30
CA LEU A 184 20.46 -17.70 -1.78
C LEU A 184 20.93 -18.67 -2.87
N TYR A 185 22.04 -18.32 -3.50
CA TYR A 185 22.64 -19.04 -4.62
C TYR A 185 23.34 -20.35 -4.20
N HIS A 186 22.58 -21.43 -4.09
CA HIS A 186 23.12 -22.78 -3.99
C HIS A 186 23.87 -23.19 -5.27
N THR A 187 24.76 -24.18 -5.18
CA THR A 187 25.59 -24.65 -6.31
C THR A 187 24.81 -24.90 -7.61
N ARG A 188 23.59 -25.45 -7.50
CA ARG A 188 22.77 -25.71 -8.68
C ARG A 188 22.26 -24.44 -9.36
N ILE A 189 21.98 -23.40 -8.58
CA ILE A 189 21.59 -22.09 -9.12
C ILE A 189 22.81 -21.44 -9.76
N THR A 190 23.99 -21.49 -9.11
CA THR A 190 25.21 -20.96 -9.73
C THR A 190 25.56 -21.71 -11.03
N ASP A 191 25.29 -23.02 -11.09
CA ASP A 191 25.53 -23.84 -12.28
C ASP A 191 24.53 -23.56 -13.41
N SER A 192 23.28 -23.18 -13.08
CA SER A 192 22.22 -22.97 -14.06
C SER A 192 22.45 -21.75 -14.94
N GLY A 193 23.20 -20.75 -14.46
CA GLY A 193 23.52 -19.54 -15.23
C GLY A 193 24.60 -19.73 -16.29
N ARG A 194 25.24 -20.91 -16.37
CA ARG A 194 26.34 -21.14 -17.31
C ARG A 194 25.85 -21.20 -18.75
N GLN A 195 26.43 -20.35 -19.60
CA GLN A 195 26.15 -20.27 -21.03
C GLN A 195 27.04 -21.21 -21.86
N GLU A 196 26.67 -21.45 -23.13
CA GLU A 196 27.42 -22.33 -24.04
C GLU A 196 28.85 -21.84 -24.32
N ASP A 197 29.06 -20.51 -24.33
CA ASP A 197 30.35 -19.87 -24.55
C ASP A 197 31.25 -19.84 -23.29
N GLY A 198 30.74 -20.34 -22.16
CA GLY A 198 31.44 -20.38 -20.88
C GLY A 198 31.27 -19.13 -20.01
N THR A 199 30.50 -18.15 -20.45
CA THR A 199 30.06 -17.01 -19.62
C THR A 199 28.93 -17.43 -18.67
N TYR A 200 28.53 -16.53 -17.78
CA TYR A 200 27.43 -16.74 -16.83
C TYR A 200 26.43 -15.60 -16.95
N ASN A 201 25.14 -15.93 -16.96
CA ASN A 201 24.02 -14.98 -16.96
C ASN A 201 22.89 -15.57 -16.10
N TYR A 202 22.32 -14.74 -15.23
CA TYR A 202 21.28 -15.14 -14.27
C TYR A 202 19.98 -14.33 -14.43
N ASP A 203 19.84 -13.50 -15.47
CA ASP A 203 18.69 -12.61 -15.67
C ASP A 203 17.36 -13.38 -15.69
N SER A 204 17.36 -14.59 -16.25
CA SER A 204 16.16 -15.45 -16.34
C SER A 204 15.57 -15.84 -14.99
N ILE A 205 16.32 -15.69 -13.89
CA ILE A 205 15.83 -15.95 -12.54
C ILE A 205 14.73 -14.95 -12.15
N TYR A 206 14.86 -13.71 -12.62
CA TYR A 206 14.00 -12.58 -12.21
C TYR A 206 13.00 -12.15 -13.27
N GLU A 207 13.09 -12.70 -14.49
CA GLU A 207 12.30 -12.28 -15.64
C GLU A 207 10.78 -12.26 -15.36
N ASN A 208 10.26 -13.30 -14.70
CA ASN A 208 8.83 -13.44 -14.44
C ASN A 208 8.29 -12.51 -13.33
N VAL A 209 9.15 -11.79 -12.61
CA VAL A 209 8.77 -10.84 -11.56
C VAL A 209 9.25 -9.41 -11.84
N LYS A 210 9.91 -9.21 -12.99
CA LYS A 210 10.56 -7.96 -13.34
C LYS A 210 9.60 -6.78 -13.45
N ASP A 211 8.41 -7.00 -14.03
CA ASP A 211 7.40 -5.95 -14.16
C ASP A 211 6.91 -5.48 -12.78
N TYR A 212 6.65 -6.42 -11.87
CA TYR A 212 6.27 -6.12 -10.47
C TYR A 212 7.34 -5.36 -9.69
N ILE A 213 8.62 -5.65 -9.96
CA ILE A 213 9.75 -4.91 -9.38
C ILE A 213 9.82 -3.50 -9.98
N SER A 214 9.50 -3.35 -11.27
CA SER A 214 9.64 -2.08 -11.99
C SER A 214 8.64 -1.01 -11.54
N ASP A 215 7.49 -1.42 -11.01
CA ASP A 215 6.38 -0.56 -10.56
C ASP A 215 6.67 0.23 -9.26
N ALA A 216 7.77 -0.08 -8.56
CA ALA A 216 8.18 0.62 -7.35
C ALA A 216 9.30 1.64 -7.61
N GLU A 217 9.56 2.55 -6.68
CA GLU A 217 10.76 3.39 -6.66
C GLU A 217 11.88 2.74 -5.85
N ILE A 218 11.52 2.13 -4.71
CA ILE A 218 12.45 1.52 -3.76
C ILE A 218 12.35 0.00 -3.87
N LYS A 219 13.44 -0.66 -4.27
CA LYS A 219 13.44 -2.09 -4.62
C LYS A 219 14.52 -2.78 -3.82
N ILE A 220 14.10 -3.37 -2.70
CA ILE A 220 14.97 -3.99 -1.71
C ILE A 220 15.10 -5.49 -1.97
N ILE A 221 16.31 -6.02 -1.88
CA ILE A 221 16.59 -7.46 -1.91
C ILE A 221 17.55 -7.82 -0.77
N ASN A 222 17.26 -8.91 -0.06
CA ASN A 222 18.22 -9.54 0.85
C ASN A 222 19.21 -10.39 0.04
N GLN A 223 20.33 -9.79 -0.33
CA GLN A 223 21.42 -10.48 -0.98
C GLN A 223 22.18 -11.29 0.06
N GLU A 224 21.86 -12.58 0.20
CA GLU A 224 22.40 -13.37 1.32
C GLU A 224 23.84 -13.81 1.08
N VAL A 225 24.19 -14.12 -0.16
CA VAL A 225 25.47 -14.73 -0.53
C VAL A 225 26.47 -13.69 -1.01
N VAL A 226 27.71 -13.81 -0.54
CA VAL A 226 28.82 -12.99 -1.03
C VAL A 226 29.22 -13.31 -2.48
N LEU A 227 29.61 -12.29 -3.22
CA LEU A 227 29.99 -12.38 -4.64
C LEU A 227 31.50 -12.27 -4.85
N THR A 228 32.03 -12.96 -5.86
CA THR A 228 33.46 -12.92 -6.22
C THR A 228 33.71 -13.28 -7.68
N ALA A 229 34.71 -12.65 -8.30
CA ALA A 229 35.17 -13.04 -9.63
C ALA A 229 36.00 -14.34 -9.61
N ASP A 230 36.53 -14.75 -8.46
CA ASP A 230 37.34 -15.96 -8.32
C ASP A 230 36.46 -17.21 -8.31
N SER A 231 36.36 -17.87 -9.47
CA SER A 231 35.57 -19.09 -9.62
C SER A 231 36.02 -20.26 -8.72
N SER A 232 37.23 -20.22 -8.16
CA SER A 232 37.67 -21.23 -7.20
C SER A 232 37.03 -21.07 -5.82
N LYS A 233 36.48 -19.90 -5.54
CA LYS A 233 35.75 -19.58 -4.29
C LYS A 233 34.24 -19.76 -4.43
N TRP A 234 33.73 -20.04 -5.64
CA TRP A 234 32.31 -20.34 -5.83
C TRP A 234 31.92 -21.67 -5.18
N SER A 235 30.89 -21.64 -4.35
CA SER A 235 30.31 -22.82 -3.73
C SER A 235 28.95 -22.50 -3.13
N GLY A 236 28.13 -23.53 -2.92
CA GLY A 236 26.91 -23.42 -2.14
C GLY A 236 27.12 -23.84 -0.68
N PHE A 237 26.03 -24.26 -0.04
CA PHE A 237 26.01 -24.72 1.35
C PHE A 237 27.16 -25.68 1.72
N PRO A 238 27.81 -25.51 2.89
CA PRO A 238 27.51 -24.55 3.95
C PRO A 238 28.28 -23.23 3.90
N ILE A 239 29.23 -23.08 2.96
CA ILE A 239 30.07 -21.88 2.86
C ILE A 239 29.90 -21.31 1.46
N PHE A 240 29.08 -20.28 1.34
CA PHE A 240 28.62 -19.74 0.07
C PHE A 240 29.59 -18.73 -0.54
N GLY A 241 29.63 -18.74 -1.87
CA GLY A 241 30.24 -17.72 -2.69
C GLY A 241 29.68 -17.86 -4.11
N ALA A 242 29.26 -16.76 -4.71
CA ALA A 242 28.63 -16.75 -6.02
C ALA A 242 29.38 -15.86 -7.02
N PRO A 243 29.18 -16.04 -8.34
CA PRO A 243 29.76 -15.16 -9.35
C PRO A 243 29.25 -13.72 -9.25
N LEU A 244 30.08 -12.73 -9.63
CA LEU A 244 29.63 -11.34 -9.76
C LEU A 244 28.43 -11.17 -10.71
N ALA A 245 28.33 -12.02 -11.74
CA ALA A 245 27.20 -12.04 -12.68
C ALA A 245 25.84 -12.29 -12.00
N CYS A 246 25.82 -12.89 -10.79
CA CYS A 246 24.60 -12.97 -10.00
C CYS A 246 24.14 -11.57 -9.54
N GLY A 247 25.07 -10.74 -9.06
CA GLY A 247 24.79 -9.35 -8.70
C GLY A 247 24.40 -8.50 -9.91
N GLU A 248 25.03 -8.73 -11.08
CA GLU A 248 24.62 -8.07 -12.33
C GLU A 248 23.16 -8.36 -12.66
N ALA A 249 22.71 -9.61 -12.50
CA ALA A 249 21.31 -9.99 -12.74
C ALA A 249 20.34 -9.33 -11.75
N VAL A 250 20.76 -9.13 -10.49
CA VAL A 250 19.98 -8.38 -9.48
C VAL A 250 19.79 -6.93 -9.93
N VAL A 251 20.86 -6.27 -10.39
CA VAL A 251 20.78 -4.89 -10.93
C VAL A 251 19.94 -4.84 -12.21
N ASN A 252 20.11 -5.81 -13.12
CA ASN A 252 19.33 -5.90 -14.36
C ASN A 252 17.83 -6.15 -14.13
N ALA A 253 17.47 -6.79 -13.03
CA ALA A 253 16.09 -6.95 -12.59
C ALA A 253 15.49 -5.63 -12.06
N GLY A 254 16.34 -4.66 -11.70
CA GLY A 254 15.95 -3.31 -11.29
C GLY A 254 16.09 -3.04 -9.79
N PHE A 255 16.59 -3.99 -8.99
CA PHE A 255 16.83 -3.74 -7.57
C PHE A 255 17.88 -2.65 -7.37
N ASN A 256 17.61 -1.72 -6.46
CA ASN A 256 18.46 -0.55 -6.19
C ASN A 256 18.85 -0.41 -4.71
N VAL A 257 18.38 -1.32 -3.84
CA VAL A 257 18.74 -1.35 -2.43
C VAL A 257 19.09 -2.77 -2.02
N ILE A 258 20.34 -2.99 -1.61
CA ILE A 258 20.91 -4.31 -1.31
C ILE A 258 21.14 -4.42 0.19
N MET A 259 20.40 -5.33 0.83
CA MET A 259 20.59 -5.70 2.23
C MET A 259 21.58 -6.87 2.27
N HIS A 260 22.76 -6.66 2.83
CA HIS A 260 23.89 -7.60 2.69
C HIS A 260 24.52 -8.08 4.00
N ALA A 261 24.15 -7.55 5.16
CA ALA A 261 24.40 -8.16 6.47
C ALA A 261 23.49 -9.37 6.69
N THR A 262 24.06 -10.55 6.46
CA THR A 262 23.44 -11.86 6.64
C THR A 262 24.40 -12.79 7.39
N ASN A 263 23.96 -14.00 7.72
CA ASN A 263 24.85 -15.02 8.28
C ASN A 263 25.95 -15.48 7.31
N HIS A 264 25.79 -15.22 6.01
CA HIS A 264 26.71 -15.62 4.94
C HIS A 264 27.65 -14.50 4.44
N SER A 265 27.54 -13.28 4.97
CA SER A 265 28.40 -12.11 4.64
C SER A 265 29.90 -12.34 4.84
N TRP A 266 30.28 -13.35 5.61
CA TRP A 266 31.68 -13.60 5.99
C TRP A 266 32.23 -14.97 5.54
N ASP A 267 31.46 -15.72 4.76
CA ASP A 267 31.76 -17.11 4.42
C ASP A 267 33.13 -17.29 3.72
N LYS A 268 33.53 -16.29 2.94
CA LYS A 268 34.80 -16.29 2.19
C LYS A 268 35.86 -15.36 2.79
N GLY A 269 35.57 -14.81 3.96
CA GLY A 269 36.44 -13.91 4.69
C GLY A 269 36.68 -12.56 4.00
N GLN A 270 37.58 -11.79 4.60
CA GLN A 270 37.78 -10.37 4.30
C GLN A 270 38.09 -10.06 2.84
N GLU A 271 38.89 -10.87 2.15
CA GLU A 271 39.29 -10.60 0.77
C GLU A 271 38.07 -10.58 -0.17
N VAL A 272 37.18 -11.56 -0.04
CA VAL A 272 35.95 -11.63 -0.85
C VAL A 272 34.94 -10.60 -0.39
N ALA A 273 34.78 -10.40 0.93
CA ALA A 273 33.88 -9.37 1.42
C ALA A 273 34.23 -7.97 0.88
N LEU A 274 35.53 -7.62 0.78
CA LEU A 274 35.96 -6.35 0.18
C LEU A 274 35.74 -6.29 -1.34
N GLU A 275 35.95 -7.39 -2.05
CA GLU A 275 35.67 -7.48 -3.50
C GLU A 275 34.18 -7.28 -3.78
N ASP A 276 33.32 -7.89 -2.97
CA ASP A 276 31.87 -7.81 -3.06
C ASP A 276 31.33 -6.42 -2.76
N ILE A 277 31.79 -5.79 -1.66
CA ILE A 277 31.46 -4.40 -1.34
C ILE A 277 31.86 -3.48 -2.49
N ALA A 278 33.06 -3.66 -3.04
CA ALA A 278 33.53 -2.86 -4.18
C ALA A 278 32.67 -3.07 -5.43
N PHE A 279 32.20 -4.30 -5.68
CA PHE A 279 31.28 -4.59 -6.79
C PHE A 279 29.97 -3.80 -6.65
N TRP A 280 29.35 -3.77 -5.48
CA TRP A 280 28.10 -3.05 -5.25
C TRP A 280 28.26 -1.53 -5.32
N HIS A 281 29.36 -0.99 -4.77
CA HIS A 281 29.65 0.44 -4.86
C HIS A 281 29.89 0.93 -6.29
N ASP A 282 30.31 0.05 -7.22
CA ASP A 282 30.47 0.39 -8.64
C ASP A 282 29.14 0.43 -9.40
N GLN A 283 28.05 -0.11 -8.82
CA GLN A 283 26.73 -0.14 -9.47
C GLN A 283 26.01 1.23 -9.34
N PRO A 284 25.70 1.92 -10.46
CA PRO A 284 25.08 3.24 -10.40
C PRO A 284 23.68 3.20 -9.77
N GLY A 285 23.45 4.06 -8.79
CA GLY A 285 22.14 4.20 -8.15
C GLY A 285 21.77 3.06 -7.19
N VAL A 286 22.73 2.18 -6.87
CA VAL A 286 22.55 1.12 -5.88
C VAL A 286 23.01 1.60 -4.51
N ILE A 287 22.20 1.34 -3.49
CA ILE A 287 22.56 1.50 -2.08
C ILE A 287 22.88 0.13 -1.51
N LEU A 288 24.06 -0.02 -0.92
CA LEU A 288 24.44 -1.20 -0.14
C LEU A 288 24.27 -0.86 1.34
N SER A 289 23.61 -1.74 2.11
CA SER A 289 23.55 -1.60 3.57
C SER A 289 23.96 -2.87 4.28
N GLY A 290 24.63 -2.69 5.43
CA GLY A 290 25.00 -3.77 6.34
C GLY A 290 26.42 -4.30 6.18
N MET A 291 27.09 -4.01 5.06
CA MET A 291 28.52 -4.34 4.85
C MET A 291 29.30 -3.10 4.41
N TYR A 292 30.51 -2.94 4.95
CA TYR A 292 31.31 -1.70 4.77
C TYR A 292 32.80 -2.00 4.63
N ASP A 293 33.50 -1.23 3.82
CA ASP A 293 34.95 -1.36 3.60
C ASP A 293 35.78 -0.43 4.50
N CYS A 294 35.13 0.47 5.24
CA CYS A 294 35.75 1.34 6.23
C CYS A 294 34.86 1.66 7.43
N GLN A 295 35.48 2.16 8.51
CA GLN A 295 34.78 2.55 9.74
C GLN A 295 33.88 3.78 9.56
N GLU A 296 34.27 4.71 8.68
CA GLU A 296 33.51 5.93 8.42
C GLU A 296 32.13 5.60 7.84
N ASP A 297 32.09 4.71 6.83
CA ASP A 297 30.82 4.28 6.23
C ASP A 297 29.99 3.44 7.20
N TYR A 298 30.61 2.55 7.98
CA TYR A 298 29.90 1.82 9.05
C TYR A 298 29.23 2.73 10.08
N ASP A 299 29.87 3.86 10.40
CA ASP A 299 29.35 4.84 11.36
C ASP A 299 28.27 5.75 10.74
N ASN A 300 28.16 5.81 9.40
CA ASN A 300 27.13 6.56 8.68
C ASN A 300 25.79 5.79 8.62
N ILE A 301 24.75 6.47 8.13
CA ILE A 301 23.43 5.89 7.85
C ILE A 301 23.25 5.87 6.33
N ASP A 302 22.94 4.70 5.78
CA ASP A 302 22.66 4.54 4.35
C ASP A 302 21.29 5.17 4.04
N ILE A 303 21.27 6.25 3.27
CA ILE A 303 20.07 7.02 2.96
C ILE A 303 19.91 7.17 1.45
N GLY A 304 18.73 6.82 0.94
CA GLY A 304 18.27 7.16 -0.41
C GLY A 304 17.28 8.31 -0.39
N GLU A 305 17.23 9.10 -1.46
CA GLU A 305 16.23 10.16 -1.65
C GLU A 305 15.37 9.82 -2.87
N TYR A 306 14.05 9.73 -2.65
CA TYR A 306 13.04 9.35 -3.64
C TYR A 306 11.93 10.38 -3.62
N ASP A 307 11.74 11.12 -4.72
CA ASP A 307 10.74 12.21 -4.81
C ASP A 307 10.75 13.21 -3.63
N GLY A 308 11.97 13.51 -3.16
CA GLY A 308 12.22 14.43 -2.05
C GLY A 308 11.95 13.84 -0.66
N VAL A 309 11.68 12.54 -0.56
CA VAL A 309 11.59 11.79 0.70
C VAL A 309 12.89 11.05 0.94
N LYS A 310 13.49 11.25 2.10
CA LYS A 310 14.69 10.53 2.54
C LYS A 310 14.29 9.26 3.27
N VAL A 311 14.82 8.13 2.82
CA VAL A 311 14.59 6.82 3.42
C VAL A 311 15.92 6.27 3.90
N ALA A 312 16.02 6.01 5.20
CA ALA A 312 17.17 5.34 5.81
C ALA A 312 16.98 3.82 5.79
N PHE A 313 18.05 3.10 5.42
CA PHE A 313 18.09 1.64 5.40
C PHE A 313 19.10 1.13 6.44
N LEU A 314 18.65 0.27 7.35
CA LEU A 314 19.46 -0.24 8.44
C LEU A 314 19.45 -1.77 8.45
N ASN A 315 20.52 -2.39 7.97
CA ASN A 315 20.61 -3.85 7.87
C ASN A 315 21.58 -4.48 8.88
N TYR A 316 21.15 -5.60 9.48
CA TYR A 316 21.90 -6.30 10.53
C TYR A 316 21.73 -7.80 10.44
N THR A 317 22.75 -8.56 10.88
CA THR A 317 22.67 -10.03 11.02
C THR A 317 22.87 -10.53 12.45
N ALA A 318 22.08 -11.51 12.86
CA ALA A 318 22.17 -12.11 14.19
C ALA A 318 23.47 -12.90 14.43
N ASN A 319 24.06 -13.47 13.39
CA ASN A 319 25.27 -14.29 13.50
C ASN A 319 26.02 -14.36 12.17
N LEU A 320 27.16 -15.07 12.14
CA LEU A 320 27.98 -15.32 10.94
C LEU A 320 28.30 -16.82 10.81
N ASN A 321 27.34 -17.70 11.05
CA ASN A 321 27.51 -19.17 10.96
C ASN A 321 28.71 -19.73 11.74
N GLY A 322 29.01 -19.12 12.90
CA GLY A 322 30.12 -19.52 13.77
C GLY A 322 31.46 -18.85 13.46
N PHE A 323 31.55 -18.02 12.41
CA PHE A 323 32.68 -17.13 12.20
C PHE A 323 32.65 -15.95 13.18
N SER A 324 33.80 -15.31 13.35
CA SER A 324 33.94 -14.08 14.10
C SER A 324 34.76 -13.09 13.30
N LEU A 325 34.32 -11.84 13.27
CA LEU A 325 35.09 -10.76 12.66
C LEU A 325 36.38 -10.54 13.45
N PRO A 326 37.52 -10.34 12.78
CA PRO A 326 38.73 -9.83 13.41
C PRO A 326 38.50 -8.49 14.11
N SER A 327 39.29 -8.16 15.13
CA SER A 327 39.12 -6.92 15.91
C SER A 327 39.30 -5.65 15.08
N ASP A 328 40.13 -5.73 14.04
CA ASP A 328 40.46 -4.66 13.10
C ASP A 328 39.50 -4.59 11.89
N SER A 329 38.50 -5.48 11.83
CA SER A 329 37.50 -5.57 10.75
C SER A 329 36.07 -5.65 11.29
N GLN A 330 35.82 -5.20 12.53
CA GLN A 330 34.47 -5.20 13.12
C GLN A 330 33.47 -4.33 12.35
N TYR A 331 33.97 -3.32 11.61
CA TYR A 331 33.15 -2.45 10.76
C TYR A 331 32.61 -3.16 9.52
N MET A 332 33.11 -4.35 9.17
CA MET A 332 32.80 -4.93 7.86
C MET A 332 31.39 -5.49 7.74
N VAL A 333 30.78 -5.92 8.84
CA VAL A 333 29.41 -6.45 8.85
C VAL A 333 28.69 -5.93 10.09
N LYS A 334 27.50 -5.35 9.91
CA LYS A 334 26.66 -4.92 11.03
C LYS A 334 25.99 -6.11 11.71
N LEU A 335 26.46 -6.42 12.91
CA LEU A 335 25.86 -7.43 13.77
C LEU A 335 24.65 -6.88 14.51
N LEU A 336 23.60 -7.68 14.64
CA LEU A 336 22.36 -7.35 15.34
C LEU A 336 22.61 -7.30 16.85
N ARG A 337 23.06 -6.13 17.32
CA ARG A 337 23.18 -5.79 18.73
C ARG A 337 22.22 -4.63 19.02
N MET A 338 21.26 -4.85 19.91
CA MET A 338 20.17 -3.89 20.10
C MET A 338 20.62 -2.50 20.58
N ASP A 339 21.75 -2.39 21.28
CA ASP A 339 22.34 -1.10 21.63
C ASP A 339 22.82 -0.31 20.40
N VAL A 340 23.39 -1.00 19.41
CA VAL A 340 23.78 -0.40 18.12
C VAL A 340 22.54 -0.08 17.30
N VAL A 341 21.61 -1.03 17.18
CA VAL A 341 20.38 -0.87 16.39
C VAL A 341 19.58 0.34 16.85
N VAL A 342 19.33 0.48 18.15
CA VAL A 342 18.57 1.60 18.71
C VAL A 342 19.29 2.92 18.44
N ALA A 343 20.61 2.99 18.68
CA ALA A 343 21.38 4.20 18.41
C ALA A 343 21.38 4.58 16.92
N ASP A 344 21.39 3.61 16.02
CA ASP A 344 21.34 3.83 14.57
C ASP A 344 19.95 4.31 14.14
N ILE A 345 18.87 3.75 14.69
CA ILE A 345 17.49 4.21 14.43
C ILE A 345 17.32 5.66 14.91
N GLU A 346 17.74 5.98 16.13
CA GLU A 346 17.65 7.33 16.68
C GLU A 346 18.39 8.35 15.80
N ARG A 347 19.61 8.00 15.33
CA ARG A 347 20.36 8.83 14.37
C ARG A 347 19.68 8.92 13.01
N ALA A 348 19.15 7.82 12.49
CA ALA A 348 18.44 7.80 11.22
C ALA A 348 17.21 8.71 11.24
N ARG A 349 16.47 8.76 12.36
CA ARG A 349 15.32 9.66 12.55
C ARG A 349 15.66 11.15 12.52
N GLU A 350 16.90 11.53 12.81
CA GLU A 350 17.35 12.91 12.66
C GLU A 350 17.69 13.27 11.20
N LEU A 351 17.95 12.27 10.35
CA LEU A 351 18.52 12.43 9.01
C LEU A 351 17.55 12.08 7.87
N ALA A 352 16.54 11.26 8.14
CA ALA A 352 15.61 10.70 7.18
C ALA A 352 14.15 10.83 7.64
N ASP A 353 13.23 10.78 6.69
CA ASP A 353 11.79 10.88 6.92
C ASP A 353 11.17 9.52 7.27
N ILE A 354 11.70 8.45 6.68
CA ILE A 354 11.30 7.05 6.92
C ILE A 354 12.54 6.23 7.31
N VAL A 355 12.42 5.41 8.36
CA VAL A 355 13.46 4.48 8.80
C VAL A 355 13.01 3.04 8.59
N VAL A 356 13.69 2.35 7.66
CA VAL A 356 13.50 0.93 7.36
C VAL A 356 14.57 0.11 8.06
N VAL A 357 14.17 -0.80 8.93
CA VAL A 357 15.08 -1.73 9.62
C VAL A 357 14.94 -3.12 9.03
N PHE A 358 16.07 -3.69 8.60
CA PHE A 358 16.12 -4.99 7.92
C PHE A 358 16.96 -6.00 8.71
N PRO A 359 16.40 -6.69 9.71
CA PRO A 359 17.14 -7.66 10.51
C PRO A 359 17.10 -9.08 9.91
N HIS A 360 18.27 -9.67 9.74
CA HIS A 360 18.47 -11.07 9.35
C HIS A 360 18.55 -11.93 10.63
N TRP A 361 17.44 -12.57 11.03
CA TRP A 361 17.20 -13.02 12.41
C TRP A 361 16.27 -14.24 12.57
N GLY A 362 16.06 -14.70 13.80
CA GLY A 362 15.11 -15.77 14.11
C GLY A 362 15.69 -17.17 13.93
N ASP A 363 14.80 -18.17 13.96
CA ASP A 363 15.18 -19.58 13.86
C ASP A 363 14.85 -20.13 12.47
N GLU A 364 15.82 -20.79 11.82
CA GLU A 364 15.63 -21.42 10.51
C GLU A 364 14.43 -22.39 10.51
N TYR A 365 13.63 -22.31 9.45
CA TYR A 365 12.50 -23.18 9.12
C TYR A 365 11.32 -23.11 10.09
N VAL A 366 11.28 -22.10 10.96
CA VAL A 366 10.17 -21.87 11.89
C VAL A 366 9.24 -20.80 11.31
N THR A 367 7.98 -21.14 11.07
CA THR A 367 6.97 -20.23 10.48
C THR A 367 6.35 -19.26 11.47
N THR A 368 6.71 -19.37 12.75
CA THR A 368 6.22 -18.48 13.81
C THR A 368 7.39 -17.73 14.44
N PRO A 369 7.34 -16.39 14.52
CA PRO A 369 8.43 -15.62 15.09
C PRO A 369 8.55 -15.89 16.59
N ASN A 370 9.78 -16.09 17.05
CA ASN A 370 10.07 -16.40 18.45
C ASN A 370 9.96 -15.16 19.36
N GLY A 371 10.03 -15.36 20.68
CA GLY A 371 9.90 -14.27 21.64
C GLY A 371 11.00 -13.20 21.53
N GLY A 372 12.21 -13.59 21.08
CA GLY A 372 13.32 -12.67 20.86
C GLY A 372 13.09 -11.75 19.67
N GLN A 373 12.62 -12.29 18.53
CA GLN A 373 12.25 -11.49 17.36
C GLN A 373 11.18 -10.46 17.73
N ARG A 374 10.12 -10.88 18.43
CA ARG A 374 9.03 -9.99 18.86
C ARG A 374 9.50 -8.89 19.79
N GLN A 375 10.38 -9.22 20.75
CA GLN A 375 10.96 -8.24 21.66
C GLN A 375 11.84 -7.22 20.93
N MET A 376 12.72 -7.68 20.03
CA MET A 376 13.58 -6.80 19.25
C MET A 376 12.77 -5.91 18.31
N ALA A 377 11.74 -6.45 17.65
CA ALA A 377 10.86 -5.69 16.78
C ALA A 377 10.13 -4.56 17.54
N GLN A 378 9.61 -4.86 18.74
CA GLN A 378 9.03 -3.82 19.61
C GLN A 378 10.07 -2.74 19.95
N GLN A 379 11.28 -3.12 20.36
CA GLN A 379 12.35 -2.16 20.67
C GLN A 379 12.75 -1.29 19.47
N MET A 380 12.77 -1.84 18.25
CA MET A 380 13.03 -1.09 17.03
C MET A 380 11.90 -0.09 16.73
N ALA A 381 10.64 -0.51 16.86
CA ALA A 381 9.48 0.35 16.67
C ALA A 381 9.47 1.51 17.67
N ASP A 382 9.71 1.21 18.96
CA ASP A 382 9.80 2.19 20.04
C ASP A 382 10.95 3.19 19.84
N ALA A 383 12.08 2.74 19.29
CA ALA A 383 13.22 3.60 18.98
C ALA A 383 12.98 4.55 17.80
N GLY A 384 11.97 4.29 16.97
CA GLY A 384 11.62 5.15 15.83
C GLY A 384 11.57 4.46 14.48
N ALA A 385 11.73 3.14 14.37
CA ALA A 385 11.52 2.48 13.08
C ALA A 385 10.10 2.73 12.54
N ASP A 386 9.97 2.92 11.24
CA ASP A 386 8.67 3.08 10.55
C ASP A 386 8.27 1.80 9.82
N LEU A 387 9.25 0.96 9.49
CA LEU A 387 9.06 -0.32 8.81
C LEU A 387 10.13 -1.31 9.25
N ILE A 388 9.74 -2.54 9.57
CA ILE A 388 10.64 -3.63 9.92
C ILE A 388 10.42 -4.80 8.96
N ILE A 389 11.48 -5.24 8.28
CA ILE A 389 11.42 -6.36 7.33
C ILE A 389 12.52 -7.37 7.63
N GLY A 390 12.14 -8.50 8.19
CA GLY A 390 13.05 -9.60 8.52
C GLY A 390 13.23 -10.60 7.40
N CYS A 391 14.34 -11.32 7.46
CA CYS A 391 14.71 -12.49 6.66
C CYS A 391 15.53 -13.47 7.53
N HIS A 392 16.08 -14.55 6.97
CA HIS A 392 16.83 -15.67 7.61
C HIS A 392 16.06 -16.98 7.84
N PRO A 393 14.79 -17.00 8.30
CA PRO A 393 14.12 -18.27 8.56
C PRO A 393 13.96 -19.19 7.33
N HIS A 394 14.21 -18.71 6.11
CA HIS A 394 14.03 -19.42 4.84
C HIS A 394 12.60 -19.95 4.61
N VAL A 395 11.65 -19.43 5.37
CA VAL A 395 10.20 -19.62 5.27
C VAL A 395 9.53 -18.31 5.63
N VAL A 396 8.35 -18.05 5.06
CA VAL A 396 7.56 -16.87 5.43
C VAL A 396 7.14 -16.90 6.92
N GLN A 397 7.17 -15.73 7.54
CA GLN A 397 6.60 -15.47 8.86
C GLN A 397 5.61 -14.30 8.76
N PRO A 398 4.67 -14.14 9.71
CA PRO A 398 3.57 -13.19 9.57
C PRO A 398 4.01 -11.73 9.40
N LEU A 399 3.12 -10.94 8.81
CA LEU A 399 3.08 -9.49 8.91
C LEU A 399 2.24 -9.14 10.15
N GLU A 400 2.77 -8.32 11.05
CA GLU A 400 2.04 -7.78 12.21
C GLU A 400 2.25 -6.27 12.31
N ILE A 401 1.25 -5.55 12.79
CA ILE A 401 1.36 -4.12 13.13
C ILE A 401 1.77 -4.00 14.60
N ILE A 402 2.90 -3.36 14.84
CA ILE A 402 3.42 -3.07 16.18
C ILE A 402 3.03 -1.64 16.54
N THR A 403 2.35 -1.45 17.68
CA THR A 403 2.16 -0.12 18.24
C THR A 403 3.40 0.25 19.04
N SER A 404 4.12 1.27 18.58
CA SER A 404 5.28 1.83 19.26
C SER A 404 4.88 2.66 20.50
N GLU A 405 5.83 2.97 21.38
CA GLU A 405 5.61 3.78 22.58
C GLU A 405 5.00 5.17 22.31
N ASP A 406 5.28 5.77 21.15
CA ASP A 406 4.72 7.07 20.75
C ASP A 406 3.33 6.96 20.09
N GLY A 407 2.82 5.75 19.93
CA GLY A 407 1.51 5.46 19.37
C GLY A 407 1.49 5.16 17.86
N ARG A 408 2.62 5.26 17.15
CA ARG A 408 2.69 4.89 15.74
C ARG A 408 2.49 3.39 15.54
N GLU A 409 1.71 3.03 14.54
CA GLU A 409 1.59 1.73 13.92
C GLU A 409 2.76 1.48 12.97
N VAL A 410 3.58 0.48 13.30
CA VAL A 410 4.80 0.09 12.58
C VAL A 410 4.63 -1.32 12.01
N PRO A 411 4.56 -1.48 10.68
CA PRO A 411 4.49 -2.80 10.06
C PRO A 411 5.78 -3.59 10.27
N CYS A 412 5.63 -4.83 10.69
CA CYS A 412 6.72 -5.77 10.90
C CYS A 412 6.47 -7.06 10.11
N PHE A 413 7.19 -7.23 9.00
CA PHE A 413 7.30 -8.49 8.29
C PHE A 413 8.38 -9.32 8.98
N TYR A 414 8.04 -10.41 9.66
CA TYR A 414 9.06 -11.14 10.44
C TYR A 414 10.03 -11.96 9.57
N SER A 415 9.58 -12.43 8.41
CA SER A 415 10.38 -13.13 7.41
C SER A 415 9.66 -13.15 6.06
N LEU A 416 10.38 -12.80 4.99
CA LEU A 416 9.88 -12.88 3.61
C LEU A 416 10.14 -14.23 2.92
N GLY A 417 10.90 -15.13 3.56
CA GLY A 417 11.35 -16.39 2.96
C GLY A 417 12.63 -16.25 2.15
N ASN A 418 12.87 -17.16 1.21
CA ASN A 418 14.03 -17.17 0.34
C ASN A 418 13.93 -16.22 -0.86
N PHE A 419 12.77 -15.94 -1.46
CA PHE A 419 12.74 -15.42 -2.85
C PHE A 419 13.37 -16.39 -3.87
N ILE A 420 14.67 -16.72 -3.80
CA ILE A 420 15.35 -17.76 -4.58
C ILE A 420 16.21 -18.66 -3.69
N SER A 421 15.98 -19.97 -3.76
CA SER A 421 16.86 -20.98 -3.18
C SER A 421 16.71 -22.35 -3.86
N ASN A 422 17.62 -23.28 -3.58
CA ASN A 422 17.45 -24.70 -3.91
C ASN A 422 17.29 -25.53 -2.63
N MET A 423 16.63 -24.98 -1.61
CA MET A 423 16.37 -25.70 -0.37
C MET A 423 15.22 -26.70 -0.53
N PRO A 424 15.30 -27.90 0.06
CA PRO A 424 14.21 -28.88 -0.01
C PRO A 424 13.08 -28.52 0.97
N GLY A 425 11.84 -28.68 0.52
CA GLY A 425 10.63 -28.45 1.32
C GLY A 425 9.65 -27.53 0.59
N ALA A 426 8.37 -27.88 0.57
CA ALA A 426 7.39 -27.08 -0.16
C ALA A 426 7.15 -25.72 0.53
N GLU A 427 7.26 -25.70 1.86
CA GLU A 427 7.17 -24.50 2.69
C GLU A 427 8.28 -23.48 2.41
N LYS A 428 9.45 -23.94 1.95
CA LYS A 428 10.61 -23.10 1.59
C LYS A 428 10.58 -22.61 0.14
N CYS A 429 9.51 -22.97 -0.59
CA CYS A 429 9.22 -22.45 -1.92
C CYS A 429 8.08 -21.42 -1.88
N VAL A 430 7.45 -21.22 -0.71
CA VAL A 430 6.42 -20.19 -0.50
C VAL A 430 7.11 -18.94 0.01
N GLU A 431 7.02 -17.89 -0.78
CA GLU A 431 7.75 -16.64 -0.58
C GLU A 431 6.78 -15.47 -0.41
N ALA A 432 7.26 -14.34 0.12
CA ALA A 432 6.50 -13.10 0.20
C ALA A 432 7.30 -11.92 -0.39
N MET A 433 6.63 -11.09 -1.19
CA MET A 433 7.06 -9.72 -1.45
C MET A 433 6.38 -8.81 -0.44
N ALA A 434 7.15 -8.02 0.31
CA ALA A 434 6.58 -6.89 1.03
C ALA A 434 6.30 -5.77 0.03
N LYS A 435 5.05 -5.35 -0.10
CA LYS A 435 4.63 -4.17 -0.85
C LYS A 435 4.19 -3.11 0.14
N VAL A 436 4.89 -1.98 0.16
CA VAL A 436 4.69 -0.91 1.13
C VAL A 436 4.53 0.41 0.39
N ARG A 437 3.62 1.26 0.85
CA ARG A 437 3.40 2.59 0.30
C ARG A 437 3.72 3.64 1.35
N ILE A 438 4.67 4.50 1.02
CA ILE A 438 4.97 5.72 1.76
C ILE A 438 4.05 6.81 1.22
N LYS A 439 3.35 7.50 2.12
CA LYS A 439 2.50 8.65 1.83
C LYS A 439 3.22 9.91 2.26
N LYS A 440 3.26 10.89 1.38
CA LYS A 440 3.74 12.25 1.64
C LYS A 440 2.57 13.22 1.47
N ASP A 441 2.02 13.71 2.58
CA ASP A 441 0.98 14.73 2.62
C ASP A 441 1.58 16.07 3.09
N GLY A 442 2.02 16.89 2.12
CA GLY A 442 2.82 18.07 2.40
C GLY A 442 4.13 17.73 3.11
N ASP A 443 4.30 18.22 4.34
CA ASP A 443 5.49 17.95 5.18
C ASP A 443 5.35 16.67 6.02
N LYS A 444 4.19 16.01 5.99
CA LYS A 444 3.94 14.78 6.76
C LYS A 444 4.25 13.57 5.89
N ILE A 445 5.19 12.74 6.33
CA ILE A 445 5.60 11.52 5.64
C ILE A 445 5.37 10.34 6.58
N SER A 446 4.69 9.30 6.11
CA SER A 446 4.36 8.10 6.89
C SER A 446 4.15 6.87 6.00
N ILE A 447 4.11 5.68 6.59
CA ILE A 447 3.63 4.48 5.90
C ILE A 447 2.10 4.48 5.92
N ASP A 448 1.45 4.37 4.75
CA ASP A 448 -0.02 4.34 4.59
C ASP A 448 -0.55 2.93 4.32
N TYR A 449 0.29 2.06 3.75
CA TYR A 449 -0.10 0.70 3.38
C TYR A 449 1.08 -0.27 3.47
N ALA A 450 0.80 -1.49 3.94
CA ALA A 450 1.75 -2.59 3.91
C ALA A 450 1.01 -3.90 3.58
N GLU A 451 1.56 -4.67 2.63
CA GLU A 451 1.00 -5.95 2.18
C GLU A 451 2.09 -7.01 1.98
N ALA A 452 1.79 -8.25 2.35
CA ALA A 452 2.56 -9.43 1.99
C ALA A 452 1.92 -10.09 0.76
N VAL A 453 2.57 -9.97 -0.40
CA VAL A 453 2.11 -10.55 -1.66
C VAL A 453 2.76 -11.93 -1.86
N PRO A 454 1.98 -13.00 -2.05
CA PRO A 454 2.53 -14.35 -2.17
C PRO A 454 3.29 -14.56 -3.48
N MET A 455 4.45 -15.21 -3.36
CA MET A 455 5.35 -15.58 -4.45
C MET A 455 5.73 -17.06 -4.36
N VAL A 456 6.29 -17.59 -5.46
CA VAL A 456 6.72 -18.98 -5.58
C VAL A 456 8.13 -19.05 -6.12
N ASN A 457 9.06 -19.57 -5.32
CA ASN A 457 10.37 -19.98 -5.79
C ASN A 457 10.22 -21.27 -6.61
N TYR A 458 10.55 -21.21 -7.89
CA TYR A 458 10.40 -22.31 -8.84
C TYR A 458 11.76 -22.86 -9.28
N TYR A 459 11.84 -24.19 -9.36
CA TYR A 459 12.94 -24.88 -10.01
C TYR A 459 12.50 -26.16 -10.70
N ASP A 460 13.06 -26.40 -11.88
CA ASP A 460 12.72 -27.57 -12.70
C ASP A 460 13.34 -28.89 -12.15
N PRO A 461 12.80 -30.06 -12.54
CA PRO A 461 13.31 -31.36 -12.09
C PRO A 461 14.78 -31.59 -12.44
N GLU A 462 15.23 -31.02 -13.56
CA GLU A 462 16.59 -31.08 -14.07
C GLU A 462 17.59 -30.23 -13.26
N GLY A 463 17.10 -29.23 -12.50
CA GLY A 463 17.94 -28.24 -11.82
C GLY A 463 18.70 -27.34 -12.79
N LYS A 464 18.10 -27.04 -13.95
CA LYS A 464 18.67 -26.19 -15.01
C LYS A 464 17.98 -24.84 -15.11
N HIS A 465 16.75 -24.73 -14.64
CA HIS A 465 16.01 -23.49 -14.65
C HIS A 465 15.49 -23.19 -13.25
N TYR A 466 15.82 -21.98 -12.78
CA TYR A 466 15.38 -21.39 -11.52
C TYR A 466 14.74 -20.05 -11.86
N THR A 467 13.60 -19.75 -11.26
CA THR A 467 12.91 -18.46 -11.39
C THR A 467 11.99 -18.24 -10.20
N VAL A 468 11.51 -17.03 -10.00
CA VAL A 468 10.38 -16.74 -9.10
C VAL A 468 9.14 -16.42 -9.93
N TYR A 469 7.96 -16.76 -9.42
CA TYR A 469 6.68 -16.29 -9.96
C TYR A 469 5.90 -15.56 -8.86
N MET A 470 5.11 -14.55 -9.24
CA MET A 470 3.98 -14.14 -8.40
C MET A 470 2.99 -15.31 -8.33
N LEU A 471 2.33 -15.52 -7.19
CA LEU A 471 1.35 -16.62 -7.08
C LEU A 471 0.21 -16.47 -8.10
N GLU A 472 -0.18 -15.24 -8.44
CA GLU A 472 -1.24 -14.99 -9.42
C GLU A 472 -0.89 -15.48 -10.83
N ASP A 473 0.40 -15.52 -11.18
CA ASP A 473 0.91 -16.01 -12.46
C ASP A 473 1.30 -17.49 -12.40
N TYR A 474 1.36 -18.08 -11.21
CA TYR A 474 1.75 -19.47 -11.00
C TYR A 474 0.55 -20.41 -11.18
N THR A 475 0.44 -21.00 -12.37
CA THR A 475 -0.66 -21.89 -12.77
C THR A 475 -0.45 -23.35 -12.36
N ASP A 476 -1.52 -24.15 -12.40
CA ASP A 476 -1.43 -25.60 -12.21
C ASP A 476 -0.48 -26.24 -13.24
N GLU A 477 -0.52 -25.78 -14.49
CA GLU A 477 0.37 -26.24 -15.56
C GLU A 477 1.85 -25.97 -15.26
N LEU A 478 2.18 -24.77 -14.76
CA LEU A 478 3.54 -24.44 -14.32
C LEU A 478 3.98 -25.36 -13.17
N SER A 479 3.07 -25.65 -12.23
CA SER A 479 3.38 -26.52 -11.10
C SER A 479 3.70 -27.98 -11.48
N TRP A 480 3.21 -28.49 -12.60
CA TRP A 480 3.61 -29.82 -13.10
C TRP A 480 5.07 -29.89 -13.52
N GLY A 481 5.64 -28.74 -13.90
CA GLY A 481 7.05 -28.58 -14.19
C GLY A 481 7.89 -28.27 -12.96
N HIS A 482 7.32 -28.15 -11.76
CA HIS A 482 8.09 -27.89 -10.54
C HIS A 482 8.72 -29.20 -10.03
N ARG A 483 9.98 -29.15 -9.61
CA ARG A 483 10.69 -30.34 -9.07
C ARG A 483 10.03 -30.93 -7.83
N ASN A 484 9.48 -30.07 -6.98
CA ASN A 484 8.68 -30.47 -5.84
C ASN A 484 7.19 -30.47 -6.21
N PRO A 485 6.56 -31.63 -6.40
CA PRO A 485 5.17 -31.73 -6.88
C PRO A 485 4.14 -31.21 -5.87
N ASP A 486 4.53 -30.99 -4.61
CA ASP A 486 3.63 -30.46 -3.59
C ASP A 486 3.42 -28.94 -3.73
N VAL A 487 4.32 -28.24 -4.45
CA VAL A 487 4.28 -26.79 -4.67
C VAL A 487 3.26 -26.46 -5.78
N THR A 488 2.00 -26.75 -5.50
CA THR A 488 0.85 -26.37 -6.34
C THR A 488 0.37 -24.97 -5.94
N PRO A 489 -0.31 -24.22 -6.83
CA PRO A 489 -0.85 -22.89 -6.48
C PRO A 489 -1.76 -22.96 -5.25
N ARG A 490 -2.59 -24.01 -5.17
CA ARG A 490 -3.44 -24.27 -4.02
C ARG A 490 -2.66 -24.54 -2.74
N TYR A 491 -1.53 -25.27 -2.79
CA TYR A 491 -0.70 -25.48 -1.62
C TYR A 491 -0.11 -24.15 -1.14
N VAL A 492 0.50 -23.39 -2.06
CA VAL A 492 1.11 -22.09 -1.76
C VAL A 492 0.09 -21.17 -1.11
N GLU A 493 -1.10 -21.02 -1.71
CA GLU A 493 -2.15 -20.16 -1.18
C GLU A 493 -2.60 -20.58 0.23
N ASN A 494 -2.81 -21.88 0.47
CA ASN A 494 -3.24 -22.38 1.77
C ASN A 494 -2.15 -22.23 2.83
N PHE A 495 -0.89 -22.51 2.48
CA PHE A 495 0.23 -22.34 3.39
C PHE A 495 0.42 -20.86 3.73
N PHE A 496 0.41 -19.98 2.73
CA PHE A 496 0.51 -18.54 2.91
C PHE A 496 -0.62 -18.00 3.81
N ASN A 497 -1.88 -18.40 3.57
CA ASN A 497 -3.01 -18.04 4.42
C ASN A 497 -2.93 -18.61 5.85
N SER A 498 -2.20 -19.69 6.06
CA SER A 498 -1.99 -20.24 7.40
C SER A 498 -1.00 -19.41 8.23
N VAL A 499 -0.10 -18.67 7.56
CA VAL A 499 0.91 -17.80 8.16
C VAL A 499 0.39 -16.36 8.27
N PHE A 500 -0.10 -15.80 7.16
CA PHE A 500 -0.64 -14.44 7.07
C PHE A 500 -2.16 -14.46 7.27
N LYS A 501 -2.61 -14.27 8.51
CA LYS A 501 -4.05 -14.17 8.83
C LYS A 501 -4.71 -12.99 8.14
N GLU A 502 -3.96 -11.89 8.04
CA GLU A 502 -4.30 -10.71 7.28
C GLU A 502 -3.04 -10.35 6.49
N ARG A 503 -3.23 -10.11 5.19
CA ARG A 503 -2.13 -9.94 4.24
C ARG A 503 -1.81 -8.49 3.99
N ALA A 504 -2.74 -7.58 4.28
CA ALA A 504 -2.65 -6.18 3.95
C ALA A 504 -3.23 -5.33 5.08
N TYR A 505 -2.56 -4.22 5.37
CA TYR A 505 -2.98 -3.26 6.37
C TYR A 505 -2.96 -1.86 5.77
N ARG A 506 -4.04 -1.11 5.99
CA ARG A 506 -4.01 0.35 5.95
C ARG A 506 -3.51 0.82 7.30
N ILE A 507 -2.53 1.71 7.29
CA ILE A 507 -1.87 2.18 8.50
C ILE A 507 -2.27 3.63 8.68
N ASP A 508 -2.89 3.92 9.81
CA ASP A 508 -3.40 5.25 10.13
C ASP A 508 -2.62 5.81 11.31
N ASN A 509 -1.56 6.55 10.98
CA ASN A 509 -0.73 7.26 11.96
C ASN A 509 -1.19 8.73 12.12
N ASP A 510 -2.45 9.03 11.77
CA ASP A 510 -2.99 10.38 11.63
C ASP A 510 -4.12 10.75 12.60
#